data_AF-A0A7S3P6M1-F1
#
_entry.id   AF-A0A7S3P6M1-F1
#
_cell.length_a   1.000
_cell.length_b   1.000
_cell.length_c   1.000
_cell.angle_alpha   90.00
_cell.angle_beta   90.00
_cell.angle_gamma   90.00
#
_symmetry.space_group_name_H-M   'P 1'
#
loop_
_entity.id
_entity.type
_entity.pdbx_description
1 polymer ?
#
loop_
_entity_poly.entity_id
_entity_poly.type
_entity_poly.pdbx_seq_one_letter_code
_entity_poly.pdbx_strand_id
1 'polypeptide(L)'
;MNYARHALRCVSLWLFTLPLALLKDFKLMTAPVVMCLAWSYFGIYEIGYTIEDPFKSALRLDTLCDAIYRNVMFGTPSMRRRLAALDQKAEGETDKDWKNLPLPPVLIPTAQSLGKNASLDG
;
A
#
# COMPACT_ATOMS: atom_id res chain seq x y z
N MET A 1 1.84 -16.73 12.43
CA MET A 1 2.31 -15.50 13.11
C MET A 1 3.48 -15.83 14.02
N ASN A 2 4.70 -15.95 13.48
CA ASN A 2 5.88 -16.21 14.30
C ASN A 2 7.01 -15.19 14.07
N TYR A 3 7.09 -14.54 12.91
CA TYR A 3 8.17 -13.59 12.60
C TYR A 3 8.20 -12.38 13.55
N ALA A 4 7.09 -11.65 13.68
CA ALA A 4 6.98 -10.55 14.64
C ALA A 4 7.22 -10.99 16.09
N ARG A 5 6.78 -12.19 16.48
CA ARG A 5 7.00 -12.70 17.85
C ARG A 5 8.47 -13.04 18.10
N HIS A 6 9.17 -13.59 17.11
CA HIS A 6 10.61 -13.88 17.21
C HIS A 6 11.43 -12.59 17.22
N ALA A 7 11.08 -11.59 16.40
CA ALA A 7 11.74 -10.28 16.41
C ALA A 7 11.60 -9.59 17.77
N LEU A 8 10.40 -9.59 18.37
CA LEU A 8 10.17 -9.01 19.69
C LEU A 8 11.04 -9.65 20.78
N ARG A 9 11.19 -10.99 20.74
CA ARG A 9 12.08 -11.72 21.66
C ARG A 9 13.52 -11.27 21.51
N CYS A 10 14.03 -11.14 20.28
CA CYS A 10 15.40 -10.65 20.05
C CYS A 10 15.60 -9.20 20.50
N VAL A 11 14.65 -8.30 20.21
CA VAL A 11 14.71 -6.90 20.66
C VAL A 11 14.69 -6.79 22.18
N SER A 12 13.87 -7.60 22.86
CA SER A 12 13.84 -7.61 24.33
C SER A 12 15.17 -8.09 24.93
N LEU A 13 15.80 -9.11 24.34
CA LEU A 13 17.13 -9.58 24.75
C LEU A 13 18.20 -8.50 24.51
N TRP A 14 18.11 -7.80 23.38
CA TRP A 14 19.03 -6.70 23.06
C TRP A 14 18.90 -5.55 24.08
N LEU A 15 17.67 -5.16 24.44
CA LEU A 15 17.42 -4.12 25.44
C LEU A 15 17.87 -4.53 26.85
N PHE A 16 17.80 -5.81 27.20
CA PHE A 16 18.29 -6.32 28.49
C PHE A 16 19.83 -6.39 28.55
N THR A 17 20.50 -6.71 27.44
CA THR A 17 21.96 -6.78 27.44
C THR A 17 22.62 -5.40 27.38
N LEU A 18 21.92 -4.39 26.86
CA LEU A 18 22.41 -3.03 26.70
C LEU A 18 22.80 -2.34 28.03
N PRO A 19 21.99 -2.35 29.11
CA PRO A 19 22.39 -1.74 30.38
C PRO A 19 23.63 -2.39 30.97
N LEU A 20 23.83 -3.71 30.83
CA LEU A 20 25.03 -4.41 31.31
C LEU A 20 26.31 -3.92 30.61
N ALA A 21 26.22 -3.61 29.31
CA ALA A 21 27.33 -3.06 28.54
C ALA A 21 27.58 -1.57 28.88
N LEU A 22 26.52 -0.77 29.02
CA LEU A 22 26.61 0.69 29.16
C LEU A 22 26.82 1.18 30.60
N LEU A 23 26.59 0.32 31.60
CA LEU A 23 26.71 0.66 33.02
C LEU A 23 28.12 1.15 33.41
N LYS A 24 29.15 0.67 32.71
CA LYS A 24 30.55 1.03 32.98
C LYS A 24 30.85 2.50 32.69
N ASP A 25 30.25 3.05 31.63
CA ASP A 25 30.58 4.39 31.13
C ASP A 25 29.57 5.46 31.62
N PHE A 26 28.27 5.14 31.64
CA PHE A 26 27.21 6.14 31.85
C PHE A 26 26.56 6.12 33.25
N LYS A 27 26.85 5.12 34.10
CA LYS A 27 26.31 4.97 35.48
C LYS A 27 24.80 5.27 35.56
N LEU A 28 24.41 6.40 36.17
CA LEU A 28 23.01 6.79 36.39
C LEU A 28 22.31 7.30 35.12
N MET A 29 23.05 7.77 34.12
CA MET A 29 22.49 8.22 32.84
C MET A 29 22.10 7.06 31.92
N THR A 30 22.44 5.83 32.27
CA THR A 30 22.05 4.64 31.52
C THR A 30 20.53 4.43 31.48
N ALA A 31 19.81 4.82 32.55
CA ALA A 31 18.36 4.65 32.64
C ALA A 31 17.57 5.45 31.57
N PRO A 32 17.74 6.79 31.44
CA PRO A 32 17.03 7.55 30.39
C PRO A 32 17.45 7.15 28.98
N VAL A 33 18.71 6.78 28.76
CA VAL A 33 19.21 6.33 27.45
C VAL A 33 18.54 5.03 27.03
N VAL A 34 18.50 4.03 27.92
CA VAL A 34 17.83 2.75 27.67
C VAL A 34 16.32 2.95 27.49
N MET A 35 15.70 3.86 28.23
CA MET A 35 14.29 4.21 28.05
C MET A 35 14.00 4.79 26.65
N CYS A 36 14.81 5.74 26.18
CA CYS A 36 14.69 6.31 24.84
C CYS A 36 14.91 5.26 23.74
N LEU A 37 15.88 4.37 23.92
CA LEU A 37 16.13 3.27 22.97
C LEU A 37 14.96 2.29 22.97
N ALA A 38 14.48 1.87 24.14
CA ALA A 38 13.31 1.00 24.24
C ALA A 38 12.12 1.60 23.50
N TRP A 39 11.79 2.87 23.79
CA TRP A 39 10.74 3.59 23.10
C TRP A 39 10.92 3.58 21.57
N SER A 40 12.14 3.83 21.09
CA SER A 40 12.44 3.86 19.66
C SER A 40 12.30 2.49 18.99
N TYR A 41 12.84 1.43 19.61
CA TYR A 41 12.76 0.06 19.10
C TYR A 41 11.32 -0.47 19.11
N PHE A 42 10.53 -0.15 20.14
CA PHE A 42 9.11 -0.51 20.19
C PHE A 42 8.30 0.22 19.10
N GLY A 43 8.59 1.49 18.84
CA GLY A 43 7.95 2.22 17.73
C GLY A 43 8.26 1.60 16.36
N ILE A 44 9.53 1.23 16.10
CA ILE A 44 9.92 0.57 14.85
C ILE A 44 9.24 -0.80 14.71
N TYR A 45 9.14 -1.55 15.81
CA TYR A 45 8.47 -2.85 15.83
C TYR A 45 6.99 -2.74 15.45
N GLU A 46 6.27 -1.76 16.00
CA GLU A 46 4.86 -1.54 15.72
C GLU A 46 4.61 -1.19 14.24
N ILE A 47 5.50 -0.37 13.66
CA ILE A 47 5.46 -0.04 12.23
C ILE A 47 5.70 -1.30 11.40
N GLY A 48 6.74 -2.08 11.71
CA GLY A 48 7.06 -3.32 11.00
C GLY A 48 5.94 -4.35 11.09
N TYR A 49 5.30 -4.46 12.25
CA TYR A 49 4.14 -5.32 12.48
C TYR A 49 2.93 -4.90 11.63
N THR A 50 2.68 -3.59 11.54
CA THR A 50 1.57 -3.04 10.75
C THR A 50 1.74 -3.30 9.26
N ILE A 51 2.98 -3.33 8.77
CA ILE A 51 3.30 -3.62 7.36
C ILE A 51 3.21 -5.12 7.03
N GLU A 52 3.36 -6.02 8.01
CA GLU A 52 3.31 -7.47 7.78
C GLU A 52 1.90 -7.94 7.33
N ASP A 53 0.84 -7.20 7.68
CA ASP A 53 -0.54 -7.54 7.29
C ASP A 53 -1.24 -6.35 6.59
N PRO A 54 -0.87 -6.05 5.33
CA PRO A 54 -1.38 -4.88 4.61
C PRO A 54 -2.88 -4.96 4.34
N PHE A 55 -3.48 -6.15 4.32
CA PHE A 55 -4.89 -6.35 4.00
C PHE A 55 -5.83 -6.22 5.20
N LYS A 56 -5.31 -6.27 6.42
CA LYS A 56 -6.12 -5.98 7.63
C LYS A 56 -6.12 -4.52 8.01
N SER A 57 -4.97 -3.85 7.91
CA SER A 57 -4.79 -2.50 8.46
C SER A 57 -4.68 -1.41 7.40
N ALA A 58 -3.98 -1.67 6.29
CA ALA A 58 -3.66 -0.63 5.30
C ALA A 58 -4.63 -0.62 4.10
N LEU A 59 -5.16 -1.78 3.71
CA LEU A 59 -5.98 -1.96 2.52
C LEU A 59 -7.32 -2.55 2.91
N ARG A 60 -8.35 -1.71 3.03
CA ARG A 60 -9.73 -2.15 3.26
C ARG A 60 -10.24 -2.89 2.02
N LEU A 61 -10.07 -4.21 2.02
CA LEU A 61 -10.44 -5.06 0.89
C LEU A 61 -11.93 -4.93 0.56
N ASP A 62 -12.80 -4.76 1.55
CA ASP A 62 -14.24 -4.53 1.33
C ASP A 62 -14.51 -3.24 0.55
N THR A 63 -13.81 -2.14 0.89
CA THR A 63 -13.94 -0.86 0.18
C THR A 63 -13.39 -0.97 -1.24
N LEU A 64 -12.29 -1.71 -1.42
CA LEU A 64 -11.71 -1.93 -2.74
C LEU A 64 -12.62 -2.83 -3.60
N CYS A 65 -13.18 -3.89 -3.04
CA CYS A 65 -14.11 -4.79 -3.72
C CYS A 65 -15.41 -4.06 -4.10
N ASP A 66 -15.98 -3.24 -3.21
CA ASP A 66 -17.15 -2.42 -3.52
C ASP A 66 -16.83 -1.36 -4.61
N ALA A 67 -15.65 -0.74 -4.54
CA ALA A 67 -15.21 0.18 -5.57
C ALA A 67 -15.06 -0.51 -6.94
N ILE A 68 -14.49 -1.72 -6.99
CA ILE A 68 -14.38 -2.51 -8.24
C ILE A 68 -15.77 -2.93 -8.72
N TYR A 69 -16.64 -3.42 -7.82
CA TYR A 69 -18.01 -3.80 -8.15
C TYR A 69 -18.78 -2.63 -8.77
N ARG A 70 -18.70 -1.45 -8.17
CA ARG A 70 -19.32 -0.23 -8.71
C ARG A 70 -18.72 0.19 -10.05
N ASN A 71 -17.41 0.08 -10.23
CA ASN A 71 -16.78 0.40 -11.52
C ASN A 71 -17.25 -0.53 -12.65
N VAL A 72 -17.42 -1.82 -12.36
CA VAL A 72 -17.92 -2.81 -13.33
C VAL A 72 -19.41 -2.59 -13.60
N MET A 73 -20.24 -2.43 -12.55
CA MET A 73 -21.69 -2.31 -12.72
C MET A 73 -22.13 -0.97 -13.30
N PHE A 74 -21.54 0.14 -12.83
CA PHE A 74 -21.97 1.47 -13.26
C PHE A 74 -21.23 1.96 -14.50
N GLY A 75 -20.05 1.40 -14.82
CA GLY A 75 -19.27 1.67 -16.00
C GLY A 75 -18.88 3.15 -16.11
N THR A 76 -17.60 3.48 -16.01
CA THR A 76 -17.17 4.87 -16.23
C THR A 76 -17.72 5.38 -17.57
N PRO A 77 -18.15 6.66 -17.68
CA PRO A 77 -18.76 7.18 -18.91
C PRO A 77 -17.85 7.03 -20.15
N SER A 78 -16.53 6.93 -19.93
CA SER A 78 -15.54 6.56 -20.95
C SER A 78 -15.61 5.08 -21.39
N MET A 79 -15.90 4.16 -20.47
CA MET A 79 -16.11 2.73 -20.74
C MET A 79 -17.38 2.50 -21.55
N ARG A 80 -18.45 3.25 -21.26
CA ARG A 80 -19.75 3.12 -21.96
C ARG A 80 -19.64 3.47 -23.45
N ARG A 81 -18.87 4.51 -23.80
CA ARG A 81 -18.58 4.86 -25.21
C ARG A 81 -17.78 3.78 -25.93
N ARG A 82 -16.87 3.12 -25.22
CA ARG A 82 -16.05 2.03 -25.75
C ARG A 82 -16.85 0.74 -25.94
N LEU A 83 -17.72 0.40 -24.98
CA LEU A 83 -18.63 -0.73 -25.11
C LEU A 83 -19.63 -0.52 -26.26
N ALA A 84 -20.21 0.67 -26.41
CA ALA A 84 -21.07 0.98 -27.55
C ALA A 84 -20.32 0.88 -28.90
N ALA A 85 -19.05 1.32 -28.95
CA ALA A 85 -18.23 1.19 -30.15
C ALA A 85 -17.81 -0.27 -30.43
N LEU A 86 -17.67 -1.11 -29.39
CA LEU A 86 -17.40 -2.54 -29.53
C LEU A 86 -18.64 -3.31 -29.96
N ASP A 87 -19.82 -2.98 -29.42
CA ASP A 87 -21.11 -3.54 -29.80
C ASP A 87 -21.40 -3.25 -31.29
N GLN A 88 -21.18 -2.00 -31.70
CA GLN A 88 -21.29 -1.57 -33.10
C GLN A 88 -20.28 -2.26 -34.03
N LYS A 89 -19.15 -2.75 -33.50
CA LYS A 89 -18.13 -3.51 -34.26
C LYS A 89 -18.38 -5.01 -34.24
N ALA A 90 -19.03 -5.54 -33.21
CA ALA A 90 -19.40 -6.95 -33.07
C ALA A 90 -20.54 -7.34 -34.00
N GLU A 91 -21.47 -6.42 -34.30
CA GLU A 91 -22.52 -6.67 -35.29
C GLU A 91 -22.00 -6.72 -36.75
N GLY A 92 -20.77 -6.28 -37.00
CA GLY A 92 -20.16 -6.25 -38.34
C GLY A 92 -19.16 -7.38 -38.63
N GLU A 93 -18.56 -8.00 -37.62
CA GLU A 93 -17.41 -8.88 -37.81
C GLU A 93 -17.73 -10.33 -37.40
N THR A 94 -18.28 -11.09 -38.35
CA THR A 94 -18.38 -12.56 -38.24
C THR A 94 -17.00 -13.18 -38.51
N ASP A 95 -16.52 -13.94 -37.54
CA ASP A 95 -15.46 -14.96 -37.65
C ASP A 95 -13.99 -14.46 -37.70
N LYS A 96 -13.27 -14.77 -36.60
CA LYS A 96 -11.81 -14.97 -36.48
C LYS A 96 -10.86 -13.78 -36.66
N ASP A 97 -10.70 -12.96 -35.61
CA ASP A 97 -9.37 -12.39 -35.30
C ASP A 97 -9.18 -11.92 -33.84
N TRP A 98 -9.15 -12.84 -32.89
CA TRP A 98 -8.77 -12.49 -31.51
C TRP A 98 -7.25 -12.33 -31.32
N LYS A 99 -6.44 -12.71 -32.33
CA LYS A 99 -4.98 -12.74 -32.25
C LYS A 99 -4.36 -11.39 -32.62
N ASN A 100 -5.05 -10.58 -33.43
CA ASN A 100 -4.56 -9.26 -33.85
C ASN A 100 -5.34 -8.08 -33.25
N LEU A 101 -6.10 -8.30 -32.16
CA LEU A 101 -6.65 -7.17 -31.41
C LEU A 101 -5.49 -6.33 -30.88
N PRO A 102 -5.41 -5.02 -31.20
CA PRO A 102 -4.42 -4.15 -30.56
C PRO A 102 -4.72 -4.17 -29.06
N LEU A 103 -3.77 -4.69 -28.28
CA LEU A 103 -3.87 -4.69 -26.82
C LEU A 103 -4.12 -3.25 -26.37
N PRO A 104 -5.09 -3.01 -25.48
CA PRO A 104 -5.35 -1.66 -25.03
C PRO A 104 -4.09 -1.12 -24.35
N PRO A 105 -3.69 0.14 -24.63
CA PRO A 105 -2.61 0.75 -23.86
C PRO A 105 -3.05 0.74 -22.40
N VAL A 106 -2.28 0.07 -21.56
CA VAL A 106 -2.42 0.13 -20.10
C VAL A 106 -2.29 1.60 -19.74
N LEU A 107 -3.42 2.23 -19.41
CA LEU A 107 -3.45 3.63 -19.00
C LEU A 107 -2.89 3.70 -17.59
N ILE A 108 -1.55 3.63 -17.48
CA ILE A 108 -0.86 4.08 -16.28
C ILE A 108 -1.25 5.56 -16.16
N PRO A 109 -1.89 5.99 -15.06
CA PRO A 109 -2.24 7.39 -14.90
C PRO A 109 -0.93 8.19 -14.87
N THR A 110 -0.55 8.77 -16.01
CA THR A 110 0.54 9.73 -16.09
C THR A 110 0.10 10.97 -15.32
N ALA A 111 0.97 11.46 -14.45
CA ALA A 111 0.76 12.55 -13.47
C ALA A 111 0.31 13.91 -14.05
N GLN A 112 0.02 13.99 -15.35
CA GLN A 112 -0.25 15.22 -16.08
C GLN A 112 -1.67 15.79 -15.86
N SER A 113 -2.60 15.06 -15.24
CA SER A 113 -3.95 15.60 -14.97
C SER A 113 -4.11 16.37 -13.64
N LEU A 114 -3.09 16.36 -12.76
CA LEU A 114 -3.14 17.04 -11.45
C LEU A 114 -2.67 18.50 -11.45
N GLY A 115 -2.12 19.01 -12.57
CA GLY A 115 -1.55 20.36 -12.63
C GLY A 115 -2.49 21.46 -13.15
N LYS A 116 -3.72 21.13 -13.57
CA LYS A 116 -4.57 22.06 -14.36
C LYS A 116 -5.71 22.72 -13.57
N ASN A 117 -5.87 22.42 -12.29
CA ASN A 117 -6.92 22.97 -11.42
C ASN A 117 -6.41 23.94 -10.33
N ALA A 118 -5.12 24.33 -10.35
CA ALA A 118 -4.53 25.24 -9.37
C ALA A 118 -4.31 26.68 -9.86
N SER A 119 -4.85 27.06 -11.04
CA SER A 119 -4.59 28.36 -11.65
C SER A 119 -5.86 29.03 -12.16
N LEU A 120 -6.94 29.00 -11.37
CA LEU A 120 -8.13 29.83 -11.56
C LEU A 120 -8.72 30.17 -10.18
N ASP A 121 -7.97 30.91 -9.37
CA ASP A 121 -8.47 31.74 -8.27
C ASP A 121 -7.43 32.84 -8.03
N GLY A 122 -7.58 33.93 -8.76
CA GLY A 122 -6.80 35.16 -8.68
C GLY A 122 -7.63 36.31 -9.23
#